data_AF-A0A1X4NL63-F1
#
_entry.id   AF-A0A1X4NL63-F1
#
_cell.length_a   1.000
_cell.length_b   1.000
_cell.length_c   1.000
_cell.angle_alpha   90.00
_cell.angle_beta   90.00
_cell.angle_gamma   90.00
#
_symmetry.space_group_name_H-M   'P 1'
#
loop_
_entity.id
_entity.type
_entity.pdbx_description
1 polymer ?
#
loop_
_entity_poly.entity_id
_entity_poly.type
_entity_poly.pdbx_seq_one_letter_code
_entity_poly.pdbx_strand_id
1 'polypeptide(L)'
;MDMGLAALAEEVEAALVLEADLADRALSVINGISADLLLSREDLDSTDKVLSVIYAVRPGWSVTIKGNATRPNGHWRCTLRKSSDRDNDEYLGIGRGPTLPHSLLASLLKALSFTK
;
A
#
# COMPACT_ATOMS: atom_id res chain seq x y z
N MET A 1 4.39 -4.86 -16.00
CA MET A 1 3.50 -5.23 -14.90
C MET A 1 4.02 -6.53 -14.30
N ASP A 2 4.38 -6.52 -13.02
CA ASP A 2 4.80 -7.69 -12.26
C ASP A 2 3.56 -8.43 -11.73
N MET A 3 3.33 -9.64 -12.23
CA MET A 3 2.16 -10.44 -11.88
C MET A 3 2.19 -10.94 -10.43
N GLY A 4 3.37 -11.18 -9.87
CA GLY A 4 3.51 -11.66 -8.49
C GLY A 4 3.17 -10.56 -7.49
N LEU A 5 3.62 -9.34 -7.75
CA LEU A 5 3.26 -8.16 -6.95
C LEU A 5 1.78 -7.80 -7.06
N ALA A 6 1.20 -7.90 -8.26
CA ALA A 6 -0.23 -7.69 -8.47
C ALA A 6 -1.06 -8.69 -7.66
N ALA A 7 -0.70 -9.98 -7.72
CA ALA A 7 -1.38 -11.03 -6.95
C ALA A 7 -1.23 -10.81 -5.43
N LEU A 8 -0.02 -10.47 -4.95
CA LEU A 8 0.20 -10.17 -3.54
C LEU A 8 -0.64 -8.97 -3.07
N ALA A 9 -0.75 -7.92 -3.90
CA ALA A 9 -1.59 -6.78 -3.59
C ALA A 9 -3.08 -7.18 -3.47
N GLU A 10 -3.57 -8.04 -4.36
CA GLU A 10 -4.94 -8.56 -4.30
C GLU A 10 -5.19 -9.44 -3.07
N GLU A 11 -4.24 -10.30 -2.70
CA GLU A 11 -4.30 -11.11 -1.47
C GLU A 11 -4.36 -10.21 -0.23
N VAL A 12 -3.54 -9.16 -0.18
CA VAL A 12 -3.62 -8.15 0.88
C VAL A 12 -4.98 -7.48 0.87
N GLU A 13 -5.50 -6.99 -0.26
CA GLU A 13 -6.82 -6.35 -0.32
C GLU A 13 -7.98 -7.26 0.15
N ALA A 14 -7.88 -8.56 -0.12
CA ALA A 14 -8.90 -9.55 0.26
C ALA A 14 -8.85 -9.92 1.76
N ALA A 15 -7.71 -9.74 2.40
CA ALA A 15 -7.52 -10.10 3.80
C ALA A 15 -8.18 -9.11 4.76
N LEU A 16 -8.89 -9.63 5.77
CA LEU A 16 -9.41 -8.84 6.89
C LEU A 16 -8.35 -8.59 7.97
N VAL A 17 -7.32 -9.43 8.01
CA VAL A 17 -6.19 -9.36 8.95
C VAL A 17 -4.94 -9.82 8.19
N LEU A 18 -3.81 -9.13 8.42
CA LEU A 18 -2.51 -9.54 7.90
C LEU A 18 -1.93 -10.69 8.73
N GLU A 19 -2.30 -11.91 8.36
CA GLU A 19 -1.70 -13.12 8.92
C GLU A 19 -0.19 -13.15 8.69
N ALA A 20 0.53 -13.88 9.54
CA ALA A 20 2.00 -13.85 9.58
C ALA A 20 2.65 -14.08 8.21
N ASP A 21 2.23 -15.12 7.48
CA ASP A 21 2.76 -15.43 6.13
C ASP A 21 2.57 -14.27 5.13
N LEU A 22 1.37 -13.68 5.11
CA LEU A 22 1.04 -12.60 4.20
C LEU A 22 1.82 -11.32 4.56
N ALA A 23 1.96 -11.03 5.85
CA ALA A 23 2.79 -9.94 6.36
C ALA A 23 4.27 -10.13 5.97
N ASP A 24 4.83 -11.32 6.16
CA ASP A 24 6.22 -11.62 5.86
C ASP A 24 6.53 -11.49 4.37
N ARG A 25 5.61 -11.94 3.50
CA ARG A 25 5.71 -11.76 2.04
C ARG A 25 5.69 -10.28 1.65
N ALA A 26 4.80 -9.49 2.24
CA ALA A 26 4.73 -8.04 1.99
C ALA A 26 6.00 -7.31 2.47
N LEU A 27 6.50 -7.67 3.66
CA LEU A 27 7.75 -7.12 4.21
C LEU A 27 8.95 -7.48 3.34
N SER A 28 9.04 -8.73 2.87
CA SER A 28 10.12 -9.17 2.00
C SER A 28 10.20 -8.32 0.73
N VAL A 29 9.05 -8.01 0.11
CA VAL A 29 8.98 -7.11 -1.05
C VAL A 29 9.45 -5.71 -0.67
N ILE A 30 8.88 -5.10 0.37
CA ILE A 30 9.16 -3.71 0.75
C ILE A 30 10.61 -3.51 1.15
N ASN A 31 11.12 -4.37 2.03
CA ASN A 31 12.48 -4.32 2.54
C ASN A 31 13.50 -4.67 1.44
N GLY A 32 13.07 -5.36 0.39
CA GLY A 32 13.88 -5.63 -0.80
C GLY A 32 14.07 -4.43 -1.74
N ILE A 33 13.32 -3.33 -1.56
CA ILE A 33 13.41 -2.14 -2.43
C ILE A 33 14.66 -1.31 -2.10
N SER A 34 14.93 -1.10 -0.81
CA SER A 34 16.10 -0.35 -0.33
C SER A 34 16.46 -0.79 1.09
N ALA A 35 17.76 -0.87 1.37
CA ALA A 35 18.29 -1.20 2.69
C ALA A 35 17.89 -0.19 3.77
N ASP A 36 17.52 1.04 3.38
CA ASP A 36 17.10 2.11 4.30
C ASP A 36 15.60 2.03 4.67
N LEU A 37 14.83 1.15 4.02
CA LEU A 37 13.37 1.02 4.19
C LEU A 37 12.98 -0.26 4.93
N LEU A 38 13.67 -0.54 6.04
CA LEU A 38 13.37 -1.71 6.87
C LEU A 38 12.13 -1.47 7.73
N LEU A 39 11.01 -2.07 7.31
CA LEU A 39 9.82 -2.24 8.13
C LEU A 39 9.91 -3.54 8.94
N SER A 40 9.44 -3.47 10.18
CA SER A 40 9.09 -4.65 10.98
C SER A 40 7.60 -4.99 10.82
N ARG A 41 7.19 -6.14 11.37
CA ARG A 41 5.77 -6.55 11.34
C ARG A 41 4.86 -5.58 12.08
N GLU A 42 5.31 -5.04 13.21
CA GLU A 42 4.55 -4.06 14.00
C GLU A 42 4.37 -2.74 13.23
N ASP A 43 5.33 -2.38 12.38
CA ASP A 43 5.23 -1.17 11.58
C ASP A 43 4.14 -1.25 10.49
N LEU A 44 3.71 -2.46 10.08
CA LEU A 44 2.61 -2.62 9.12
C LEU A 44 1.26 -2.16 9.66
N ASP A 45 1.10 -2.12 10.98
CA ASP A 45 -0.11 -1.61 11.64
C ASP A 45 -0.06 -0.10 11.85
N SER A 46 1.08 0.55 11.55
CA SER A 46 1.26 1.98 11.69
C SER A 46 1.02 2.72 10.37
N THR A 47 0.02 3.60 10.37
CA THR A 47 -0.28 4.47 9.22
C THR A 47 0.95 5.29 8.82
N ASP A 48 1.63 5.90 9.80
CA ASP A 48 2.76 6.79 9.55
C ASP A 48 3.95 6.06 8.95
N LYS A 49 4.22 4.83 9.42
CA LYS A 49 5.31 4.00 8.90
C LYS A 49 5.05 3.57 7.47
N VAL A 50 3.89 3.00 7.18
CA VAL A 50 3.52 2.59 5.81
C VAL A 50 3.50 3.80 4.87
N LEU A 51 2.99 4.94 5.32
CA LEU A 51 2.97 6.18 4.54
C LEU A 51 4.40 6.72 4.28
N SER A 52 5.29 6.65 5.26
CA SER A 52 6.69 7.07 5.08
C SER A 52 7.40 6.24 4.02
N VAL A 53 7.14 4.94 3.95
CA VAL A 53 7.66 4.06 2.89
C VAL A 53 7.09 4.44 1.54
N ILE A 54 5.79 4.73 1.43
CA ILE A 54 5.20 5.20 0.16
C ILE A 54 5.96 6.42 -0.36
N TYR A 55 6.21 7.42 0.49
CA TYR A 55 6.92 8.63 0.07
C TYR A 55 8.39 8.40 -0.25
N ALA A 56 9.04 7.43 0.38
CA ALA A 56 10.40 7.07 0.05
C ALA A 56 10.50 6.31 -1.29
N VAL A 57 9.59 5.36 -1.54
CA VAL A 57 9.56 4.53 -2.75
C VAL A 57 9.00 5.30 -3.96
N ARG A 58 8.13 6.28 -3.71
CA ARG A 58 7.47 7.13 -4.72
C ARG A 58 7.52 8.60 -4.32
N PRO A 59 8.70 9.24 -4.37
CA PRO A 59 8.83 10.66 -4.05
C PRO A 59 7.96 11.52 -4.97
N GLY A 60 7.28 12.51 -4.38
CA GLY A 60 6.42 13.45 -5.12
C GLY A 60 5.04 12.93 -5.51
N TRP A 61 4.74 11.65 -5.26
CA TRP A 61 3.42 11.09 -5.53
C TRP A 61 2.38 11.60 -4.52
N SER A 62 1.14 11.74 -4.99
CA SER A 62 0.01 12.10 -4.16
C SER A 62 -0.68 10.87 -3.58
N VAL A 63 -1.12 10.99 -2.32
CA VAL A 63 -1.84 9.94 -1.57
C VAL A 63 -3.23 10.46 -1.26
N THR A 64 -4.26 9.83 -1.81
CA THR A 64 -5.67 10.15 -1.50
C THR A 64 -6.27 9.04 -0.67
N ILE A 65 -6.81 9.40 0.50
CA ILE A 65 -7.41 8.46 1.44
C ILE A 65 -8.91 8.74 1.55
N LYS A 66 -9.72 7.69 1.46
CA LYS A 66 -11.16 7.73 1.72
C LYS A 66 -11.54 6.56 2.61
N GLY A 67 -12.21 6.82 3.71
CA GLY A 67 -12.70 5.79 4.60
C GLY A 67 -13.58 6.38 5.68
N ASN A 68 -14.13 5.51 6.53
CA ASN A 68 -14.95 5.92 7.66
C ASN A 68 -14.44 5.25 8.93
N ALA A 69 -13.78 6.03 9.79
CA ALA A 69 -13.20 5.55 11.04
C ALA A 69 -14.22 5.00 12.04
N THR A 70 -15.53 5.29 11.89
CA THR A 70 -16.57 4.87 12.82
C THR A 70 -17.30 3.59 12.39
N ARG A 71 -16.96 2.99 11.25
CA ARG A 71 -17.57 1.73 10.78
C ARG A 71 -16.66 0.54 11.05
N PRO A 72 -17.21 -0.64 11.40
CA PRO A 72 -16.44 -1.88 11.41
C PRO A 72 -15.71 -2.06 10.09
N ASN A 73 -14.43 -2.39 10.15
CA ASN A 73 -13.53 -2.55 8.99
C ASN A 73 -13.37 -1.31 8.10
N GLY A 74 -13.79 -0.11 8.53
CA GLY A 74 -13.39 1.21 8.01
C GLY A 74 -13.61 1.54 6.51
N HIS A 75 -13.88 0.54 5.68
CA HIS A 75 -13.81 0.47 4.22
C HIS A 75 -12.81 1.46 3.63
N TRP A 76 -11.57 1.38 4.08
CA TRP A 76 -10.53 2.30 3.65
C TRP A 76 -10.16 2.01 2.21
N ARG A 77 -10.04 3.08 1.44
CA ARG A 77 -9.51 3.09 0.09
C ARG A 77 -8.38 4.10 0.03
N CYS A 78 -7.21 3.64 -0.36
CA CYS A 78 -6.07 4.46 -0.70
C CYS A 78 -5.91 4.53 -2.21
N THR A 79 -5.48 5.67 -2.71
CA THR A 79 -5.15 5.88 -4.11
C THR A 79 -3.83 6.65 -4.23
N LEU A 80 -2.89 6.08 -4.96
CA LEU A 80 -1.56 6.61 -5.24
C LEU A 80 -1.48 7.08 -6.69
N ARG A 81 -0.98 8.30 -6.90
CA ARG A 81 -0.78 8.88 -8.23
C ARG A 81 0.52 9.65 -8.33
N LYS A 82 1.07 9.75 -9.55
CA LYS A 82 2.33 10.45 -9.81
C LYS A 82 2.22 11.97 -9.71
N SER A 83 1.07 12.54 -10.07
CA SER A 83 0.75 13.96 -9.98
C SER A 83 -0.57 14.17 -9.22
N SER A 84 -0.80 15.42 -8.82
CA SER A 84 -2.05 15.88 -8.21
C SER A 84 -3.08 16.38 -9.23
N ASP A 85 -2.73 16.42 -10.52
CA ASP A 85 -3.61 16.94 -11.56
C ASP A 85 -4.69 15.92 -11.92
N ARG A 86 -5.95 16.37 -11.91
CA ARG A 86 -7.13 15.50 -12.03
C ARG A 86 -7.30 14.88 -13.41
N ASP A 87 -6.74 15.50 -14.45
CA ASP A 87 -7.31 15.35 -15.79
C ASP A 87 -6.65 14.29 -16.67
N ASN A 88 -5.46 13.76 -16.36
CA ASN A 88 -4.82 12.73 -17.19
C ASN A 88 -3.83 11.79 -16.49
N ASP A 89 -3.79 11.77 -15.16
CA ASP A 89 -2.80 10.97 -14.44
C ASP A 89 -3.23 9.52 -14.25
N GLU A 90 -2.37 8.58 -14.65
CA GLU A 90 -2.59 7.16 -14.49
C GLU A 90 -2.64 6.80 -13.00
N TYR A 91 -3.73 6.16 -12.57
CA TYR A 91 -3.86 5.64 -11.22
C TYR A 91 -3.01 4.38 -11.11
N LEU A 92 -1.81 4.53 -10.55
CA LEU A 92 -0.86 3.41 -10.49
C LEU A 92 -1.10 2.51 -9.28
N GLY A 93 -1.66 3.03 -8.18
CA GLY A 93 -2.02 2.22 -7.02
C GLY A 93 -3.41 2.54 -6.52
N ILE A 94 -4.33 1.57 -6.52
CA ILE A 94 -5.60 1.68 -5.81
C ILE A 94 -5.72 0.47 -4.89
N GLY A 95 -5.68 0.73 -3.58
CA GLY A 95 -5.74 -0.29 -2.54
C GLY A 95 -6.96 -0.11 -1.64
N ARG A 96 -7.48 -1.22 -1.12
CA ARG A 96 -8.57 -1.27 -0.14
C ARG A 96 -8.16 -2.10 1.07
N GLY A 97 -8.77 -1.82 2.23
CA GLY A 97 -8.49 -2.60 3.42
C GLY A 97 -9.40 -2.29 4.61
N PRO A 98 -9.40 -3.18 5.62
CA PRO A 98 -10.13 -3.04 6.87
C PRO A 98 -9.62 -1.87 7.72
N THR A 99 -8.34 -1.53 7.59
CA THR A 99 -7.70 -0.42 8.28
C THR A 99 -7.01 0.50 7.27
N LEU A 100 -6.72 1.73 7.68
CA LEU A 100 -5.97 2.68 6.85
C LEU A 100 -4.59 2.15 6.43
N PRO A 101 -3.70 1.69 7.34
CA PRO A 101 -2.38 1.19 6.95
C PRO A 101 -2.47 -0.03 6.01
N HIS A 102 -3.49 -0.87 6.18
CA HIS A 102 -3.75 -2.00 5.29
C HIS A 102 -4.09 -1.55 3.86
N SER A 103 -4.98 -0.56 3.72
CA SER A 103 -5.32 0.00 2.40
C SER A 103 -4.14 0.72 1.74
N LEU A 104 -3.27 1.36 2.55
CA LEU A 104 -2.03 1.97 2.09
C LEU A 104 -1.05 0.92 1.58
N LEU A 105 -0.83 -0.15 2.33
CA LEU A 105 0.03 -1.27 1.98
C LEU A 105 -0.41 -1.91 0.65
N ALA A 106 -1.70 -2.24 0.53
CA ALA A 106 -2.27 -2.76 -0.71
C ALA A 106 -2.02 -1.82 -1.90
N SER A 107 -2.24 -0.52 -1.71
CA SER A 107 -2.06 0.46 -2.78
C SER A 107 -0.60 0.59 -3.21
N LEU A 108 0.35 0.47 -2.27
CA LEU A 108 1.79 0.49 -2.54
C LEU A 108 2.19 -0.74 -3.35
N LEU A 109 1.83 -1.94 -2.90
CA LEU A 109 2.14 -3.19 -3.62
C LEU A 109 1.58 -3.17 -5.06
N LYS A 110 0.36 -2.65 -5.21
CA LYS A 110 -0.26 -2.47 -6.54
C LYS A 110 0.52 -1.46 -7.38
N ALA A 111 0.92 -0.31 -6.82
CA ALA A 111 1.76 0.67 -7.52
C ALA A 111 3.15 0.13 -7.89
N LEU A 112 3.71 -0.78 -7.09
CA LEU A 112 4.96 -1.47 -7.39
C LEU A 112 4.79 -2.49 -8.53
N SER A 113 3.62 -3.11 -8.66
CA SER A 113 3.33 -4.03 -9.76
C SER A 113 3.38 -3.34 -11.14
N PHE A 114 3.12 -2.03 -11.21
CA PHE A 114 3.14 -1.29 -12.48
C PHE A 114 4.51 -0.73 -12.85
N THR A 115 5.56 -0.92 -12.05
CA THR A 115 6.84 -0.22 -12.30
C THR A 115 7.65 -0.77 -13.48
N LYS A 116 8.06 0.17 -14.35
CA LYS A 116 9.43 0.35 -14.85
C LYS A 116 10.04 1.52 -14.06
#